data_AF-E9GWT5-F1
#
_entry.id   AF-E9GWT5-F1
#
_cell.length_a   1.000
_cell.length_b   1.000
_cell.length_c   1.000
_cell.angle_alpha   90.00
_cell.angle_beta   90.00
_cell.angle_gamma   90.00
#
_symmetry.space_group_name_H-M   'P 1'
#
loop_
_entity.id
_entity.type
_entity.pdbx_description
1 polymer ?
#
loop_
_entity_poly.entity_id
_entity_poly.type
_entity_poly.pdbx_seq_one_letter_code
_entity_poly.pdbx_strand_id
1 'polypeptide(L)'
;ANFLDKLQRVRTQIKPGTMSQAVFPPGVKIPDALRLTVGNWSLSSAKDGELVIQNVDRQQQATILREDLPGFLFQSNRRTKHTFTAETSLGPELATAWAPVHCPGSGGSETGHSGLVSSGRFRSSQVEATKQKVRAQTQEIYQRYFLVAQAQPRGVVARVAAI
;
A
#
# COMPACT_ATOMS: atom_id res chain seq x y z
N ALA A 1 -10.13 -24.26 3.81
CA ALA A 1 -10.17 -23.18 4.81
C ALA A 1 -9.53 -21.94 4.22
N ASN A 2 -10.29 -20.85 4.10
CA ASN A 2 -9.83 -19.57 3.56
C ASN A 2 -8.80 -18.94 4.52
N PHE A 3 -7.96 -18.02 4.04
CA PHE A 3 -7.01 -17.25 4.85
C PHE A 3 -7.70 -16.59 6.06
N LEU A 4 -8.89 -16.02 5.85
CA LEU A 4 -9.64 -15.32 6.91
C LEU A 4 -10.02 -16.24 8.07
N ASP A 5 -10.47 -17.46 7.79
CA ASP A 5 -10.83 -18.44 8.82
C ASP A 5 -9.61 -18.79 9.68
N LYS A 6 -8.44 -18.98 9.04
CA LYS A 6 -7.19 -19.28 9.72
C LYS A 6 -6.72 -18.11 10.58
N LEU A 7 -6.81 -16.88 10.06
CA LEU A 7 -6.44 -15.68 10.80
C LEU A 7 -7.32 -15.48 12.04
N GLN A 8 -8.64 -15.64 11.90
CA GLN A 8 -9.57 -15.53 13.02
C GLN A 8 -9.29 -16.58 14.08
N ARG A 9 -9.03 -17.83 13.68
CA ARG A 9 -8.67 -18.90 14.62
C ARG A 9 -7.37 -18.63 15.39
N VAL A 10 -6.37 -18.01 14.76
CA VAL A 10 -5.13 -17.65 15.46
C VAL A 10 -5.38 -16.50 16.44
N ARG A 11 -6.17 -15.49 16.05
CA ARG A 11 -6.51 -14.36 16.94
C ARG A 11 -7.19 -14.80 18.23
N THR A 12 -8.08 -15.79 18.17
CA THR A 12 -8.75 -16.32 19.37
C THR A 12 -7.84 -17.10 20.32
N GLN A 13 -6.64 -17.49 19.87
CA GLN A 13 -5.64 -18.16 20.71
C GLN A 13 -4.74 -17.18 21.48
N ILE A 14 -4.77 -15.89 21.14
CA ILE A 14 -3.98 -14.86 21.81
C ILE A 14 -4.72 -14.45 23.09
N LYS A 15 -4.04 -14.53 24.24
CA LYS A 15 -4.64 -14.13 25.53
C LYS A 15 -5.00 -12.64 25.50
N PRO A 16 -6.20 -12.25 25.97
CA PRO A 16 -6.56 -10.84 26.16
C PRO A 16 -5.50 -10.13 27.01
N GLY A 17 -5.08 -8.93 26.59
CA GLY A 17 -4.04 -8.15 27.28
C GLY A 17 -2.60 -8.49 26.89
N THR A 18 -2.37 -9.43 25.97
CA THR A 18 -1.03 -9.65 25.40
C THR A 18 -0.57 -8.40 24.67
N MET A 19 0.54 -7.79 25.12
CA MET A 19 1.11 -6.62 24.48
C MET A 19 1.82 -7.00 23.18
N SER A 20 1.62 -6.22 22.12
CA SER A 20 2.35 -6.37 20.87
C SER A 20 3.81 -5.98 21.08
N GLN A 21 4.74 -6.83 20.66
CA GLN A 21 6.17 -6.55 20.67
C GLN A 21 6.66 -6.34 19.25
N ALA A 22 7.43 -5.28 19.02
CA ALA A 22 8.09 -5.07 17.74
C ALA A 22 9.11 -6.19 17.53
N VAL A 23 8.94 -6.96 16.45
CA VAL A 23 9.88 -8.02 16.05
C VAL A 23 11.17 -7.41 15.50
N PHE A 24 11.06 -6.24 14.85
CA PHE A 24 12.18 -5.51 14.26
C PHE A 24 12.12 -4.05 14.75
N PRO A 25 12.90 -3.66 15.77
CA PRO A 25 12.88 -2.30 16.29
C PRO A 25 13.47 -1.31 15.27
N PRO A 26 12.89 -0.10 15.14
CA PRO A 26 13.34 0.90 14.19
C PRO A 26 14.76 1.39 14.50
N GLY A 27 15.52 1.71 13.45
CA GLY A 27 16.89 2.23 13.56
C GLY A 27 17.95 1.19 13.94
N VAL A 28 17.57 -0.06 14.25
CA VAL A 28 18.52 -1.15 14.49
C VAL A 28 18.79 -1.87 13.18
N LYS A 29 20.01 -1.72 12.64
CA LYS A 29 20.50 -2.64 11.61
C LYS A 29 20.60 -4.02 12.24
N ILE A 30 19.73 -4.92 11.84
CA ILE A 30 19.65 -6.27 12.39
C ILE A 30 20.89 -7.05 11.94
N PRO A 31 21.79 -7.43 12.86
CA PRO A 31 22.79 -8.44 12.56
C PRO A 31 22.07 -9.74 12.20
N ASP A 32 22.69 -10.64 11.43
CA ASP A 32 22.10 -11.96 11.09
C ASP A 32 21.57 -12.74 12.31
N ALA A 33 22.04 -12.40 13.52
CA ALA A 33 21.61 -12.93 14.81
C ALA A 33 20.16 -12.57 15.26
N LEU A 34 19.50 -11.57 14.66
CA LEU A 34 18.12 -11.14 15.01
C LEU A 34 17.09 -11.51 13.92
N ARG A 35 17.38 -12.57 13.16
CA ARG A 35 16.49 -13.19 12.17
C ARG A 35 15.41 -14.01 12.87
N LEU A 36 14.13 -13.71 12.60
CA LEU A 36 13.02 -14.53 13.10
C LEU A 36 12.81 -15.72 12.16
N THR A 37 12.93 -16.94 12.68
CA THR A 37 12.67 -18.17 11.91
C THR A 37 11.44 -18.88 12.46
N VAL A 38 10.47 -19.18 11.59
CA VAL A 38 9.24 -19.91 11.92
C VAL A 38 9.05 -21.02 10.89
N GLY A 39 9.27 -22.26 11.30
CA GLY A 39 9.33 -23.40 10.38
C GLY A 39 10.38 -23.17 9.29
N ASN A 40 9.99 -23.29 8.02
CA ASN A 40 10.91 -23.12 6.88
C ASN A 40 10.96 -21.67 6.38
N TRP A 41 10.36 -20.73 7.11
CA TRP A 41 10.37 -19.31 6.77
C TRP A 41 11.29 -18.55 7.70
N SER A 42 12.12 -17.70 7.10
CA SER A 42 12.95 -16.75 7.82
C SER A 42 12.57 -15.33 7.42
N LEU A 43 12.45 -14.47 8.43
CA LEU A 43 12.12 -13.06 8.32
C LEU A 43 13.31 -12.26 8.83
N SER A 44 13.75 -11.29 8.04
CA SER A 44 14.81 -10.37 8.40
C SER A 44 14.54 -8.98 7.81
N SER A 45 15.19 -7.96 8.36
CA SER A 45 15.11 -6.60 7.83
C SER A 45 16.53 -6.06 7.70
N ALA A 46 16.96 -5.80 6.45
CA ALA A 46 18.32 -5.32 6.17
C ALA A 46 18.45 -3.80 6.34
N LYS A 47 17.33 -3.09 6.21
CA LYS A 47 17.21 -1.64 6.34
C LYS A 47 15.79 -1.30 6.80
N ASP A 48 15.66 -0.11 7.36
CA ASP A 48 14.38 0.40 7.82
C ASP A 48 13.34 0.44 6.69
N GLY A 49 12.09 0.09 7.02
CA GLY A 49 10.99 0.01 6.05
C GLY A 49 11.11 -1.12 5.01
N GLU A 50 12.02 -2.10 5.19
CA GLU A 50 12.14 -3.29 4.35
C GLU A 50 12.02 -4.58 5.18
N LEU A 51 11.17 -5.50 4.75
CA LEU A 51 11.05 -6.85 5.31
C LEU A 51 11.38 -7.89 4.24
N VAL A 52 12.32 -8.76 4.53
CA VAL A 52 12.76 -9.86 3.68
C VAL A 52 12.24 -11.17 4.24
N ILE A 53 11.52 -11.92 3.40
CA ILE A 53 10.93 -13.21 3.72
C ILE A 53 11.57 -14.25 2.81
N GLN A 54 12.29 -15.20 3.40
CA GLN A 54 13.02 -16.24 2.68
C GLN A 54 12.60 -17.63 3.15
N ASN A 55 12.47 -18.55 2.22
CA ASN A 55 12.35 -19.95 2.57
C ASN A 55 13.76 -20.51 2.84
N VAL A 56 13.96 -21.11 4.02
CA VAL A 56 15.26 -21.63 4.47
C VAL A 56 15.77 -22.76 3.56
N ASP A 57 14.87 -23.59 3.02
CA ASP A 57 15.23 -24.69 2.12
C ASP A 57 15.57 -24.18 0.71
N ARG A 58 15.02 -23.01 0.34
CA ARG A 58 15.25 -22.36 -0.95
C ARG A 58 15.98 -21.04 -0.75
N GLN A 59 17.19 -21.11 -0.18
CA GLN A 59 18.04 -19.96 0.20
C GLN A 59 18.27 -18.91 -0.91
N GLN A 60 17.88 -19.18 -2.15
CA GLN A 60 18.05 -18.26 -3.28
C GLN A 60 16.75 -17.55 -3.69
N GLN A 61 15.61 -17.81 -3.03
CA GLN A 61 14.35 -17.09 -3.29
C GLN A 61 13.95 -16.22 -2.10
N ALA A 62 13.56 -14.98 -2.38
CA ALA A 62 13.13 -14.03 -1.36
C ALA A 62 11.92 -13.23 -1.82
N THR A 63 10.96 -13.02 -0.92
CA THR A 63 9.91 -12.01 -1.07
C THR A 63 10.29 -10.82 -0.21
N ILE A 64 10.32 -9.63 -0.78
CA ILE A 64 10.76 -8.40 -0.11
C ILE A 64 9.61 -7.42 -0.14
N LEU A 65 9.14 -7.04 1.05
CA LEU A 65 8.15 -5.99 1.25
C LEU A 65 8.88 -4.69 1.54
N ARG A 66 8.43 -3.60 0.93
CA ARG A 66 8.96 -2.27 1.19
C ARG A 66 7.82 -1.27 1.34
N GLU A 67 7.99 -0.32 2.24
CA GLU A 67 7.00 0.72 2.49
C GLU A 67 6.78 1.67 1.30
N ASP A 68 7.76 1.78 0.41
CA ASP A 68 7.70 2.65 -0.76
C ASP A 68 7.13 1.97 -2.02
N LEU A 69 6.70 0.71 -1.92
CA LEU A 69 6.17 -0.05 -3.05
C LEU A 69 4.74 -0.55 -2.79
N PRO A 70 3.80 -0.35 -3.73
CA PRO A 70 2.43 -0.87 -3.62
C PRO A 70 2.39 -2.37 -3.99
N GLY A 71 3.08 -3.20 -3.22
CA GLY A 71 3.17 -4.64 -3.45
C GLY A 71 4.46 -5.22 -2.89
N PHE A 72 5.13 -6.08 -3.67
CA PHE A 72 6.35 -6.74 -3.22
C PHE A 72 7.35 -6.97 -4.37
N LEU A 73 8.61 -7.10 -4.00
CA LEU A 73 9.66 -7.57 -4.91
C LEU A 73 9.86 -9.07 -4.68
N PHE A 74 9.89 -9.86 -5.74
CA PHE A 74 10.29 -11.25 -5.68
C PHE A 74 11.66 -11.42 -6.29
N GLN A 75 12.59 -11.98 -5.52
CA GLN A 75 13.89 -12.42 -6.01
C GLN A 75 13.81 -13.92 -6.30
N SER A 76 14.03 -14.29 -7.56
CA SER A 76 14.13 -15.69 -7.99
C SER A 76 15.47 -16.30 -7.60
N ASN A 77 15.57 -17.62 -7.72
CA ASN A 77 16.82 -18.37 -7.50
C ASN A 77 17.93 -18.00 -8.49
N ARG A 78 17.59 -17.43 -9.64
CA ARG A 78 18.55 -16.89 -10.62
C ARG A 78 18.96 -15.45 -10.31
N ARG A 79 18.64 -14.96 -9.11
CA ARG A 79 18.87 -13.58 -8.64
C ARG A 79 18.17 -12.52 -9.49
N THR A 80 17.16 -12.91 -10.26
CA THR A 80 16.31 -11.98 -11.01
C THR A 80 15.28 -11.38 -10.08
N LYS A 81 15.07 -10.07 -10.13
CA LYS A 81 14.07 -9.37 -9.32
C LYS A 81 12.88 -8.99 -10.18
N HIS A 82 11.68 -9.32 -9.72
CA HIS A 82 10.42 -8.94 -10.34
C HIS A 82 9.60 -8.13 -9.34
N THR A 83 9.02 -7.03 -9.82
CA THR A 83 8.10 -6.21 -9.02
C THR A 83 6.68 -6.66 -9.28
N PHE A 84 5.97 -6.98 -8.20
CA PHE A 84 4.55 -7.30 -8.23
C PHE A 84 3.78 -6.17 -7.56
N THR A 85 2.74 -5.70 -8.23
CA THR A 85 1.81 -4.71 -7.67
C THR A 85 0.61 -5.45 -7.09
N ALA A 86 0.16 -5.07 -5.90
CA ALA A 86 -1.06 -5.64 -5.34
C ALA A 86 -2.29 -5.05 -6.06
N GLU A 87 -3.05 -5.89 -6.77
CA GLU A 87 -4.25 -5.45 -7.50
C GLU A 87 -5.46 -5.28 -6.58
N THR A 88 -5.51 -6.02 -5.48
CA THR A 88 -6.65 -6.06 -4.55
C THR A 88 -6.18 -5.82 -3.13
N SER A 89 -6.79 -4.84 -2.46
CA SER A 89 -6.63 -4.63 -1.02
C SER A 89 -7.65 -5.47 -0.25
N LEU A 90 -7.22 -6.16 0.80
CA LEU A 90 -8.07 -6.99 1.66
C LEU A 90 -8.87 -6.18 2.71
N GLY A 91 -9.19 -4.92 2.43
CA GLY A 91 -9.98 -4.06 3.33
C GLY A 91 -9.20 -3.40 4.49
N PRO A 92 -9.79 -2.39 5.13
CA PRO A 92 -9.18 -1.61 6.22
C PRO A 92 -8.90 -2.43 7.49
N GLU A 93 -9.62 -3.53 7.71
CA GLU A 93 -9.47 -4.45 8.85
C GLU A 93 -8.11 -5.18 8.87
N LEU A 94 -7.43 -5.24 7.72
CA LEU A 94 -6.08 -5.78 7.57
C LEU A 94 -5.02 -4.70 7.37
N ALA A 95 -5.39 -3.50 6.91
CA ALA A 95 -4.49 -2.37 6.78
C ALA A 95 -4.18 -1.66 8.12
N THR A 96 -5.12 -1.66 9.06
CA THR A 96 -5.00 -0.90 10.33
C THR A 96 -3.89 -1.44 11.24
N ALA A 97 -3.55 -2.73 11.14
CA ALA A 97 -2.48 -3.35 11.93
C ALA A 97 -1.06 -2.89 11.55
N TRP A 98 -0.91 -2.14 10.46
CA TRP A 98 0.35 -1.54 10.00
C TRP A 98 0.46 -0.06 10.35
N ALA A 99 -0.56 0.53 11.01
CA ALA A 99 -0.42 1.87 11.56
C ALA A 99 0.61 1.83 12.70
N PRO A 100 1.56 2.78 12.76
CA PRO A 100 2.54 2.81 13.84
C PRO A 100 1.80 2.83 15.18
N VAL A 101 2.12 1.87 16.04
CA VAL A 101 1.64 1.83 17.42
C VAL A 101 2.27 3.03 18.12
N HIS A 102 1.51 4.12 18.27
CA HIS A 102 1.87 5.17 19.21
C HIS A 102 1.82 4.56 20.62
N CYS A 103 2.99 4.32 21.22
CA CYS A 103 3.09 3.96 22.63
C CYS A 103 2.56 5.13 23.47
N PRO A 104 1.49 4.96 24.27
CA PRO A 104 1.07 5.99 25.20
C PRO A 104 2.02 5.97 26.40
N GLY A 105 3.01 6.87 26.42
CA GLY A 105 3.97 6.93 27.53
C GLY A 105 5.05 8.01 27.47
N SER A 106 5.32 8.64 26.33
CA SER A 106 6.28 9.76 26.28
C SER A 106 5.54 11.09 26.40
N GLY A 107 5.42 11.58 27.63
CA GLY A 107 4.98 12.94 27.90
C GLY A 107 5.92 13.97 27.29
N GLY A 108 5.35 15.01 26.68
CA GLY A 108 6.03 16.27 26.40
C GLY A 108 6.43 16.50 24.94
N SER A 109 5.91 17.61 24.42
CA SER A 109 6.38 18.39 23.25
C SER A 109 5.63 18.20 21.94
N GLU A 110 4.65 19.10 21.78
CA GLU A 110 4.06 19.54 20.53
C GLU A 110 5.15 20.09 19.59
N THR A 111 5.70 19.24 18.74
CA THR A 111 6.35 19.69 17.50
C THR A 111 5.91 18.75 16.39
N GLY A 112 5.09 19.29 15.50
CA GLY A 112 4.51 18.57 14.38
C GLY A 112 5.58 18.05 13.43
N HIS A 113 5.84 16.76 13.51
CA HIS A 113 6.19 15.91 12.39
C HIS A 113 5.67 14.50 12.69
N SER A 114 4.33 14.37 12.72
CA SER A 114 3.69 13.06 12.66
C SER A 114 4.12 12.45 11.33
N GLY A 115 5.00 11.44 11.40
CA GLY A 115 5.43 10.61 10.27
C GLY A 115 4.26 9.81 9.71
N LEU A 116 3.30 10.50 9.12
CA LEU A 116 2.18 9.94 8.37
C LEU A 116 2.66 9.66 6.94
N VAL A 117 3.58 8.73 6.79
CA VAL A 117 4.10 8.29 5.48
C VAL A 117 4.36 6.81 5.62
N SER A 118 3.47 5.92 5.19
CA SER A 118 3.71 5.40 3.84
C SER A 118 2.41 4.95 3.14
N SER A 119 1.37 4.47 3.83
CA SER A 119 0.19 3.95 3.11
C SER A 119 -0.75 5.04 2.55
N GLY A 120 -0.77 6.24 3.15
CA GLY A 120 -1.64 7.33 2.72
C GLY A 120 -1.16 8.10 1.48
N ARG A 121 0.16 8.27 1.31
CA ARG A 121 0.71 9.07 0.20
C ARG A 121 0.57 8.36 -1.15
N PHE A 122 0.82 7.05 -1.21
CA PHE A 122 0.64 6.28 -2.45
C PHE A 122 -0.83 6.13 -2.86
N ARG A 123 -1.74 6.02 -1.90
CA ARG A 123 -3.19 6.03 -2.19
C ARG A 123 -3.65 7.41 -2.70
N SER A 124 -3.13 8.50 -2.15
CA SER A 124 -3.42 9.85 -2.65
C SER A 124 -2.88 10.09 -4.06
N SER A 125 -1.67 9.61 -4.39
CA SER A 125 -1.07 9.87 -5.71
C SER A 125 -1.74 9.08 -6.84
N GLN A 126 -2.16 7.83 -6.61
CA GLN A 126 -2.90 7.05 -7.60
C GLN A 126 -4.33 7.58 -7.82
N VAL A 127 -5.01 7.99 -6.74
CA VAL A 127 -6.34 8.61 -6.82
C VAL A 127 -6.26 9.96 -7.53
N GLU A 128 -5.28 10.80 -7.20
CA GLU A 128 -5.08 12.09 -7.88
C GLU A 128 -4.67 11.90 -9.35
N ALA A 129 -3.83 10.91 -9.69
CA ALA A 129 -3.48 10.60 -11.08
C ALA A 129 -4.70 10.14 -11.90
N THR A 130 -5.57 9.30 -11.31
CA THR A 130 -6.82 8.86 -11.95
C THR A 130 -7.78 10.02 -12.15
N LYS A 131 -7.92 10.89 -11.15
CA LYS A 131 -8.74 12.11 -11.21
C LYS A 131 -8.26 13.09 -12.27
N GLN A 132 -6.94 13.23 -12.44
CA GLN A 132 -6.37 14.07 -13.49
C GLN A 132 -6.62 13.49 -14.89
N LYS A 133 -6.54 12.17 -15.04
CA LYS A 133 -6.90 11.48 -16.30
C LYS A 133 -8.38 11.65 -16.64
N VAL A 134 -9.27 11.49 -15.67
CA VAL A 134 -10.72 11.73 -15.86
C VAL A 134 -10.97 13.17 -16.31
N ARG A 135 -10.36 14.17 -15.64
CA ARG A 135 -10.49 15.58 -16.03
C ARG A 135 -10.03 15.84 -17.47
N ALA A 136 -8.89 15.28 -17.88
CA ALA A 136 -8.38 15.42 -19.23
C ALA A 136 -9.33 14.82 -20.28
N GLN A 137 -9.85 13.61 -20.02
CA GLN A 137 -10.81 12.95 -20.91
C GLN A 137 -12.14 13.71 -21.00
N THR A 138 -12.65 14.24 -19.88
CA THR A 138 -13.85 15.09 -19.88
C THR A 138 -13.63 16.36 -20.70
N GLN A 139 -12.46 17.00 -20.57
CA GLN A 139 -12.14 18.20 -21.33
C GLN A 139 -12.02 17.93 -22.84
N GLU A 140 -11.43 16.79 -23.22
CA GLU A 140 -11.34 16.36 -24.61
C GLU A 140 -12.73 16.12 -25.22
N ILE A 141 -13.60 15.39 -24.51
CA ILE A 141 -14.99 15.14 -24.93
C ILE A 141 -15.75 16.47 -25.06
N TYR A 142 -15.60 17.36 -24.08
CA TYR A 142 -16.21 18.69 -24.11
C TYR A 142 -15.75 19.46 -25.35
N GLN A 143 -14.45 19.61 -25.58
CA GLN A 143 -13.95 20.33 -26.75
C GLN A 143 -14.41 19.70 -28.06
N ARG A 144 -14.38 18.37 -28.15
CA ARG A 144 -14.71 17.65 -29.38
C ARG A 144 -16.19 17.72 -29.76
N TYR A 145 -17.09 17.66 -28.79
CA TYR A 145 -18.53 17.58 -29.07
C TYR A 145 -19.28 18.88 -28.79
N PHE A 146 -18.89 19.63 -27.74
CA PHE A 146 -19.57 20.87 -27.38
C PHE A 146 -19.23 22.02 -28.33
N LEU A 147 -17.96 22.16 -28.75
CA LEU A 147 -17.58 23.19 -29.73
C LEU A 147 -18.18 22.91 -31.11
N VAL A 148 -18.22 21.64 -31.53
CA VAL A 148 -18.85 21.22 -32.78
C VAL A 148 -20.37 21.47 -32.74
N ALA A 149 -21.02 21.21 -31.61
CA ALA A 149 -22.44 21.51 -31.42
C ALA A 149 -22.75 23.02 -31.38
N GLN A 150 -21.82 23.85 -30.92
CA GLN A 150 -21.94 25.31 -31.00
C GLN A 150 -21.71 25.86 -32.42
N ALA A 151 -20.78 25.28 -33.18
CA ALA A 151 -20.46 25.72 -34.53
C ALA A 151 -21.53 25.33 -35.58
N GLN A 152 -22.27 24.24 -35.36
CA GLN A 152 -23.45 23.86 -36.13
C GLN A 152 -24.62 23.58 -35.18
N PRO A 153 -25.38 24.60 -34.77
CA PRO A 153 -26.60 24.37 -34.02
C PRO A 153 -27.54 23.53 -34.90
N ARG A 154 -27.97 22.36 -34.41
CA ARG A 154 -29.01 21.57 -35.08
C ARG A 154 -30.21 22.49 -35.34
N GLY A 155 -30.79 22.45 -36.54
CA GLY A 155 -31.73 23.48 -37.05
C GLY A 155 -32.92 23.85 -36.16
N VAL A 156 -33.26 23.05 -35.15
CA VAL A 156 -34.24 23.37 -34.10
C VAL A 156 -33.71 24.45 -33.13
N VAL A 157 -32.42 24.44 -32.77
CA VAL A 157 -31.79 25.43 -31.87
C VAL A 157 -31.61 26.79 -32.55
N ALA A 158 -31.38 26.80 -33.87
CA ALA A 158 -31.30 28.05 -34.65
C ALA A 158 -32.62 28.84 -34.66
N ARG A 159 -33.77 28.17 -34.51
CA ARG A 159 -35.09 28.83 -34.49
C ARG A 159 -35.44 29.47 -33.15
N VAL A 160 -34.83 29.01 -32.05
CA VAL A 160 -35.09 29.54 -30.70
C VAL A 160 -34.17 30.72 -30.37
N ALA A 161 -32.99 30.79 -30.96
CA ALA A 161 -32.08 31.94 -30.80
C ALA A 161 -32.49 33.19 -31.62
N ALA A 162 -33.49 33.06 -32.49
CA ALA A 162 -34.00 34.11 -33.37
C ALA A 162 -35.37 34.66 -32.93
N ILE A 163 -35.79 34.36 -31.70
CA ILE A 163 -36.96 34.93 -31.02
C ILE A 163 -36.44 35.64 -29.78
#